data_AF-A0A502EW20-F1
#
_entry.id   AF-A0A502EW20-F1
#
_cell.length_a   1.000
_cell.length_b   1.000
_cell.length_c   1.000
_cell.angle_alpha   90.00
_cell.angle_beta   90.00
_cell.angle_gamma   90.00
#
_symmetry.space_group_name_H-M   'P 1'
#
loop_
_entity.id
_entity.type
_entity.pdbx_description
1 polymer ?
#
loop_
_entity_poly.entity_id
_entity_poly.type
_entity_poly.pdbx_seq_one_letter_code
_entity_poly.pdbx_strand_id
1 'polypeptide(L)'
;MSRRTLLGGLAALAATPAAALMAPPLTYAEATPGRRSSPHPDAELIRICAEHPARLQAVNHGSEEGEDGPIWQAYAQSRDAIHAAVPVTLAGVVAKARAAKAEALNADGTESPNDTPAGTWAWELLNDLLRLEGQL
;
A
#
# COMPACT_ATOMS: atom_id res chain seq x y z
N MET A 1 6.19 59.83 -43.15
CA MET A 1 6.14 58.96 -44.34
C MET A 1 5.35 57.70 -44.01
N SER A 2 4.33 57.40 -44.84
CA SER A 2 3.65 56.10 -45.10
C SER A 2 3.59 55.02 -44.01
N ARG A 3 2.41 54.64 -43.47
CA ARG A 3 1.28 53.85 -44.03
C ARG A 3 1.61 52.40 -44.47
N ARG A 4 1.05 51.42 -43.74
CA ARG A 4 0.21 50.26 -44.18
C ARG A 4 0.11 49.26 -43.01
N THR A 5 -1.00 49.09 -42.28
CA THR A 5 -2.35 48.54 -42.61
C THR A 5 -2.36 47.03 -42.88
N LEU A 6 -3.07 46.25 -42.03
CA LEU A 6 -4.11 45.24 -42.34
C LEU A 6 -4.68 44.76 -40.99
N LEU A 7 -5.95 45.05 -40.66
CA LEU A 7 -7.13 44.17 -40.85
C LEU A 7 -6.98 42.86 -40.06
N GLY A 8 -7.89 42.43 -39.19
CA GLY A 8 -9.31 42.68 -39.02
C GLY A 8 -9.86 41.45 -38.27
N GLY A 9 -10.99 41.54 -37.58
CA GLY A 9 -11.57 40.37 -36.92
C GLY A 9 -12.65 40.68 -35.89
N LEU A 10 -13.83 41.04 -36.39
CA LEU A 10 -15.11 40.94 -35.67
C LEU A 10 -15.52 39.47 -35.53
N ALA A 11 -15.92 39.04 -34.33
CA ALA A 11 -16.94 38.00 -34.09
C ALA A 11 -17.23 37.96 -32.58
N ALA A 12 -18.33 38.56 -32.12
CA ALA A 12 -19.68 38.00 -32.04
C ALA A 12 -19.94 37.30 -30.69
N LEU A 13 -20.58 38.04 -29.78
CA LEU A 13 -21.39 37.48 -28.69
C LEU A 13 -22.49 36.61 -29.31
N ALA A 14 -22.59 35.35 -28.86
CA ALA A 14 -23.85 34.62 -28.91
C ALA A 14 -23.95 33.77 -27.65
N ALA A 15 -24.90 34.15 -26.80
CA ALA A 15 -25.27 33.44 -25.58
C ALA A 15 -25.87 32.07 -25.93
N THR A 16 -25.41 31.02 -25.26
CA THR A 16 -25.97 29.67 -25.31
C THR A 16 -27.20 29.58 -24.40
N PRO A 17 -28.33 29.00 -24.83
CA PRO A 17 -29.48 28.78 -23.97
C PRO A 17 -29.26 27.56 -23.07
N ALA A 18 -29.57 27.70 -21.78
CA ALA A 18 -29.62 26.60 -20.83
C ALA A 18 -30.86 25.74 -21.10
N ALA A 19 -30.66 24.59 -21.76
CA ALA A 19 -31.66 23.53 -21.82
C ALA A 19 -31.56 22.66 -20.57
N ALA A 20 -32.52 22.82 -19.66
CA ALA A 20 -32.70 21.95 -18.51
C ALA A 20 -33.09 20.54 -18.97
N LEU A 21 -32.14 19.60 -18.90
CA LEU A 21 -32.40 18.17 -19.02
C LEU A 21 -32.92 17.68 -17.67
N MET A 22 -34.21 17.35 -17.61
CA MET A 22 -34.78 16.59 -16.50
C MET A 22 -34.15 15.20 -16.47
N ALA A 23 -33.34 14.93 -15.45
CA ALA A 23 -32.85 13.60 -15.13
C ALA A 23 -34.01 12.75 -14.56
N PRO A 24 -34.12 11.45 -14.93
CA PRO A 24 -35.11 10.56 -14.33
C PRO A 24 -34.79 10.33 -12.83
N PRO A 25 -35.80 10.04 -11.99
CA PRO A 25 -35.57 9.75 -10.58
C PRO A 25 -34.73 8.47 -10.47
N LEU A 26 -33.59 8.57 -9.79
CA LEU A 26 -32.78 7.43 -9.39
C LEU A 26 -33.63 6.56 -8.45
N THR A 27 -34.10 5.44 -8.97
CA THR A 27 -34.68 4.36 -8.15
C THR A 27 -33.62 3.94 -7.15
N TYR A 28 -33.83 4.23 -5.86
CA TYR A 28 -32.99 3.73 -4.78
C TYR A 28 -33.03 2.20 -4.83
N ALA A 29 -31.95 1.59 -5.27
CA ALA A 29 -31.74 0.16 -5.12
C ALA A 29 -31.82 -0.17 -3.63
N GLU A 30 -32.75 -1.05 -3.27
CA GLU A 30 -32.92 -1.54 -1.91
C GLU A 30 -31.59 -2.06 -1.38
N ALA A 31 -31.16 -1.51 -0.23
CA ALA A 31 -29.98 -1.95 0.47
C ALA A 31 -30.16 -3.44 0.83
N THR A 32 -29.44 -4.31 0.11
CA THR A 32 -29.41 -5.73 0.41
C THR A 32 -28.89 -5.90 1.84
N PRO A 33 -29.60 -6.62 2.73
CA PRO A 33 -29.18 -6.79 4.11
C PRO A 33 -27.78 -7.42 4.15
N GLY A 34 -26.93 -6.82 4.99
CA GLY A 34 -25.48 -6.98 5.02
C GLY A 34 -25.00 -8.42 4.93
N ARG A 35 -24.37 -8.74 3.80
CA ARG A 35 -23.42 -9.84 3.72
C ARG A 35 -22.29 -9.49 4.67
N ARG A 36 -22.22 -10.15 5.85
CA ARG A 36 -21.04 -10.08 6.71
C ARG A 36 -19.87 -10.55 5.85
N SER A 37 -19.01 -9.63 5.45
CA SER A 37 -17.78 -9.97 4.74
C SER A 37 -16.97 -10.87 5.66
N SER A 38 -16.74 -12.12 5.25
CA SER A 38 -15.78 -12.96 5.94
C SER A 38 -14.46 -12.19 6.05
N PRO A 39 -13.79 -12.19 7.22
CA PRO A 39 -12.51 -11.51 7.36
C PRO A 39 -11.54 -12.05 6.31
N HIS A 40 -10.74 -11.14 5.74
CA HIS A 40 -9.73 -11.51 4.75
C HIS A 40 -8.81 -12.58 5.35
N PRO A 41 -8.48 -13.69 4.65
CA PRO A 41 -7.72 -14.79 5.22
C PRO A 41 -6.34 -14.34 5.76
N ASP A 42 -5.72 -13.36 5.09
CA ASP A 42 -4.46 -12.75 5.54
C ASP A 42 -4.64 -11.45 6.35
N ALA A 43 -5.84 -11.17 6.90
CA ALA A 43 -6.11 -9.90 7.59
C ALA A 43 -5.08 -9.59 8.70
N GLU A 44 -4.74 -10.61 9.49
CA GLU A 44 -3.77 -10.46 10.58
C GLU A 44 -2.34 -10.25 10.07
N LEU A 45 -1.91 -11.02 9.06
CA LEU A 45 -0.61 -10.81 8.42
C LEU A 45 -0.49 -9.40 7.84
N ILE A 46 -1.52 -8.95 7.11
CA ILE A 46 -1.56 -7.61 6.52
C ILE A 46 -1.43 -6.54 7.61
N ARG A 47 -2.14 -6.70 8.73
CA ARG A 47 -2.08 -5.79 9.87
C ARG A 47 -0.67 -5.75 10.47
N ILE A 48 -0.08 -6.90 10.77
CA ILE A 48 1.26 -6.99 11.36
C ILE A 48 2.31 -6.39 10.41
N CYS A 49 2.28 -6.71 9.11
CA CYS A 49 3.18 -6.13 8.13
C CYS A 49 3.03 -4.62 7.99
N ALA A 50 1.82 -4.07 8.17
CA ALA A 50 1.59 -2.62 8.13
C ALA A 50 2.16 -1.91 9.37
N GLU A 51 2.12 -2.54 10.54
CA GLU A 51 2.66 -1.99 11.79
C GLU A 51 4.18 -2.15 11.92
N HIS A 52 4.74 -3.19 11.31
CA HIS A 52 6.14 -3.57 11.47
C HIS A 52 7.16 -2.46 11.15
N PRO A 53 7.04 -1.66 10.06
CA PRO A 53 7.97 -0.57 9.78
C PRO A 53 8.08 0.47 10.92
N ALA A 54 6.97 0.76 11.62
CA ALA A 54 6.99 1.68 12.75
C ALA A 54 7.72 1.07 13.96
N ARG A 55 7.62 -0.25 14.16
CA ARG A 55 8.34 -0.98 15.23
C ARG A 55 9.83 -1.06 14.93
N LEU A 56 10.20 -1.30 13.67
CA LEU A 56 11.58 -1.24 13.20
C LEU A 56 12.16 0.17 13.37
N GLN A 57 11.39 1.21 13.03
CA GLN A 57 11.81 2.59 13.27
C GLN A 57 12.02 2.86 14.78
N ALA A 58 11.15 2.34 15.64
CA ALA A 58 11.26 2.52 17.08
C ALA A 58 12.52 1.87 17.66
N VAL A 59 12.94 0.68 17.21
CA VAL A 59 14.23 0.10 17.65
C VAL A 59 15.43 0.89 17.11
N ASN A 60 15.36 1.39 15.88
CA ASN A 60 16.46 2.14 15.27
C ASN A 60 16.67 3.54 15.90
N HIS A 61 15.64 4.10 16.54
CA HIS A 61 15.67 5.45 17.15
C HIS A 61 15.44 5.44 18.67
N GLY A 62 15.17 4.27 19.25
CA GLY A 62 14.86 4.10 20.67
C GLY A 62 16.08 4.33 21.57
N SER A 63 15.84 4.52 22.86
CA SER A 63 16.89 4.49 23.88
C SER A 63 17.60 3.14 23.89
N GLU A 64 18.81 3.08 24.46
CA GLU A 64 19.64 1.86 24.63
C GLU A 64 19.02 0.79 25.56
N GLU A 65 17.69 0.68 25.61
CA GLU A 65 17.01 -0.48 26.17
C GLU A 65 17.42 -1.67 25.31
N GLY A 66 18.21 -2.58 25.87
CA GLY A 66 18.70 -3.78 25.17
C GLY A 66 17.56 -4.71 24.73
N GLU A 67 17.92 -5.94 24.36
CA GLU A 67 16.98 -6.92 23.80
C GLU A 67 15.81 -7.34 24.73
N ASP A 68 15.84 -6.94 26.01
CA ASP A 68 14.74 -7.18 26.95
C ASP A 68 13.73 -6.00 27.02
N GLY A 69 14.04 -4.89 26.34
CA GLY A 69 13.20 -3.69 26.33
C GLY A 69 11.87 -3.89 25.59
N PRO A 70 10.78 -3.22 26.01
CA PRO A 70 9.47 -3.33 25.36
C PRO A 70 9.50 -2.97 23.86
N ILE A 71 10.38 -2.04 23.45
CA ILE A 71 10.53 -1.64 22.05
C ILE A 71 11.11 -2.79 21.22
N TRP A 72 12.19 -3.40 21.68
CA TRP A 72 12.78 -4.57 21.02
C TRP A 72 11.80 -5.73 20.97
N GLN A 73 11.14 -6.03 22.08
CA GLN A 73 10.17 -7.13 22.16
C GLN A 73 9.01 -6.95 21.17
N ALA A 74 8.48 -5.72 21.01
CA ALA A 74 7.43 -5.45 20.04
C ALA A 74 7.90 -5.66 18.59
N TYR A 75 9.12 -5.24 18.27
CA TYR A 75 9.76 -5.50 16.97
C TYR A 75 9.98 -7.00 16.75
N ALA A 76 10.64 -7.68 17.68
CA ALA A 76 10.93 -9.12 17.60
C ALA A 76 9.66 -9.94 17.41
N GLN A 77 8.59 -9.65 18.18
CA GLN A 77 7.30 -10.30 18.00
C GLN A 77 6.71 -10.08 16.60
N SER A 78 6.80 -8.88 16.02
CA SER A 78 6.34 -8.67 14.64
C SER A 78 7.19 -9.40 13.62
N ARG A 79 8.52 -9.38 13.76
CA ARG A 79 9.46 -10.07 12.88
C ARG A 79 9.17 -11.56 12.87
N ASP A 80 9.07 -12.16 14.05
CA ASP A 80 8.85 -13.60 14.20
C ASP A 80 7.46 -14.02 13.66
N ALA A 81 6.44 -13.19 13.90
CA ALA A 81 5.11 -13.42 13.34
C ALA A 81 5.07 -13.32 11.81
N ILE A 82 5.78 -12.37 11.20
CA ILE A 82 5.88 -12.24 9.74
C ILE A 82 6.65 -13.41 9.14
N HIS A 83 7.75 -13.80 9.78
CA HIS A 83 8.56 -14.94 9.35
C HIS A 83 7.74 -16.24 9.35
N ALA A 84 7.00 -16.50 10.42
CA ALA A 84 6.18 -17.71 10.55
C ALA A 84 4.94 -17.73 9.64
N ALA A 85 4.51 -16.58 9.11
CA ALA A 85 3.30 -16.49 8.32
C ALA A 85 3.48 -17.04 6.89
N VAL A 86 2.49 -17.82 6.45
CA VAL A 86 2.33 -18.30 5.07
C VAL A 86 1.13 -17.59 4.44
N PRO A 87 1.34 -16.58 3.57
CA PRO A 87 0.25 -15.80 2.98
C PRO A 87 -0.64 -16.64 2.07
N VAL A 88 -1.95 -16.63 2.26
CA VAL A 88 -2.90 -17.41 1.45
C VAL A 88 -3.32 -16.67 0.16
N THR A 89 -3.01 -15.37 0.07
CA THR A 89 -3.39 -14.50 -1.04
C THR A 89 -2.22 -13.66 -1.53
N LEU A 90 -2.34 -13.14 -2.75
CA LEU A 90 -1.38 -12.16 -3.28
C LEU A 90 -1.31 -10.89 -2.42
N ALA A 91 -2.42 -10.47 -1.80
CA ALA A 91 -2.43 -9.32 -0.91
C ALA A 91 -1.55 -9.55 0.33
N GLY A 92 -1.59 -10.76 0.91
CA GLY A 92 -0.71 -11.15 2.00
C GLY A 92 0.76 -11.20 1.56
N VAL A 93 1.06 -11.76 0.38
CA VAL A 93 2.43 -11.76 -0.19
C VAL A 93 2.95 -10.33 -0.36
N VAL A 94 2.15 -9.43 -0.93
CA VAL A 94 2.52 -8.02 -1.10
C VAL A 94 2.74 -7.33 0.24
N ALA A 95 1.96 -7.65 1.27
CA ALA A 95 2.16 -7.11 2.61
C ALA A 95 3.50 -7.57 3.21
N LYS A 96 3.81 -8.88 3.13
CA LYS A 96 5.09 -9.44 3.58
C LYS A 96 6.28 -8.85 2.79
N ALA A 97 6.13 -8.64 1.49
CA ALA A 97 7.15 -7.98 0.66
C ALA A 97 7.42 -6.53 1.07
N ARG A 98 6.39 -5.77 1.48
CA ARG A 98 6.58 -4.41 2.01
C ARG A 98 7.33 -4.40 3.34
N ALA A 99 7.05 -5.37 4.22
CA ALA A 99 7.80 -5.52 5.47
C ALA A 99 9.27 -5.89 5.19
N ALA A 100 9.53 -6.83 4.28
CA ALA A 100 10.89 -7.17 3.83
C ALA A 100 11.63 -5.95 3.27
N LYS A 101 10.94 -5.12 2.47
CA LYS A 101 11.52 -3.88 1.94
C LYS A 101 11.91 -2.89 3.05
N ALA A 102 11.11 -2.81 4.12
CA ALA A 102 11.44 -1.95 5.27
C ALA A 102 12.68 -2.46 6.02
N GLU A 103 12.81 -3.78 6.21
CA GLU A 103 13.97 -4.43 6.83
C GLU A 103 15.27 -4.24 6.03
N ALA A 104 15.17 -4.14 4.70
CA ALA A 104 16.33 -3.91 3.83
C ALA A 104 16.74 -2.43 3.72
N LEU A 105 15.92 -1.49 4.21
CA LEU A 105 16.12 -0.06 3.96
C LEU A 105 17.06 0.56 5.01
N ASN A 106 18.20 1.08 4.53
CA ASN A 106 19.13 1.83 5.35
C ASN A 106 18.67 3.28 5.59
N ALA A 107 19.25 3.94 6.58
CA ALA A 107 18.94 5.33 6.92
C ALA A 107 19.28 6.33 5.79
N ASP A 108 20.22 5.98 4.91
CA ASP A 108 20.58 6.78 3.73
C ASP A 108 19.68 6.51 2.50
N GLY A 109 18.67 5.64 2.66
CA GLY A 109 17.74 5.25 1.61
C GLY A 109 18.25 4.16 0.67
N THR A 110 19.46 3.63 0.89
CA THR A 110 19.96 2.46 0.15
C THR A 110 19.29 1.18 0.64
N GLU A 111 19.26 0.15 -0.21
CA GLU A 111 18.71 -1.17 0.13
C GLU A 111 19.84 -2.18 0.27
N SER A 112 19.93 -2.85 1.43
CA SER A 112 20.88 -3.94 1.69
C SER A 112 20.16 -5.07 2.43
N PRO A 113 19.66 -6.10 1.70
CA PRO A 113 18.94 -7.20 2.34
C PRO A 113 19.86 -8.19 3.08
N ASN A 114 21.17 -8.15 2.82
CA ASN A 114 22.14 -9.05 3.43
C ASN A 114 22.20 -8.84 4.94
N ASP A 115 22.27 -9.94 5.70
CA ASP A 115 22.31 -9.95 7.17
C ASP A 115 21.09 -9.29 7.85
N THR A 116 19.98 -9.17 7.12
CA THR A 116 18.68 -8.71 7.64
C THR A 116 17.60 -9.78 7.44
N PRO A 117 16.46 -9.69 8.14
CA PRO A 117 15.30 -10.56 7.86
C PRO A 117 14.85 -10.53 6.39
N ALA A 118 15.07 -9.42 5.69
CA ALA A 118 14.71 -9.27 4.28
C ALA A 118 15.39 -10.31 3.37
N GLY A 119 16.64 -10.67 3.66
CA GLY A 119 17.38 -11.68 2.89
C GLY A 119 16.73 -13.07 2.97
N THR A 120 16.28 -13.46 4.15
CA THR A 120 15.53 -14.71 4.36
C THR A 120 14.13 -14.63 3.72
N TRP A 121 13.41 -13.54 3.97
CA TRP A 121 12.04 -13.37 3.46
C TRP A 121 11.98 -13.27 1.94
N ALA A 122 13.05 -12.83 1.25
CA ALA A 122 13.10 -12.82 -0.21
C ALA A 122 12.89 -14.22 -0.81
N TRP A 123 13.50 -15.26 -0.20
CA TRP A 123 13.31 -16.65 -0.64
C TRP A 123 11.92 -17.18 -0.27
N GLU A 124 11.41 -16.83 0.90
CA GLU A 124 10.05 -17.20 1.32
C GLU A 124 9.00 -16.60 0.37
N LEU A 125 9.14 -15.33 0.01
CA LEU A 125 8.24 -14.63 -0.91
C LEU A 125 8.24 -15.27 -2.30
N LEU A 126 9.41 -15.71 -2.80
CA LEU A 126 9.48 -16.45 -4.06
C LEU A 126 8.71 -17.77 -3.96
N ASN A 127 8.91 -18.52 -2.88
CA ASN A 127 8.18 -19.78 -2.65
C ASN A 127 6.68 -19.57 -2.49
N ASP A 128 6.26 -18.50 -1.80
CA ASP A 128 4.85 -18.14 -1.64
C ASP A 128 4.19 -17.81 -2.97
N LEU A 129 4.88 -17.07 -3.86
CA LEU A 129 4.39 -16.80 -5.21
C LEU A 129 4.24 -18.09 -6.02
N LEU A 130 5.26 -18.96 -6.02
CA LEU A 130 5.21 -20.23 -6.74
C LEU A 130 4.08 -21.13 -6.21
N ARG A 131 3.87 -21.18 -4.90
CA ARG A 131 2.75 -21.93 -4.28
C ARG A 131 1.38 -21.37 -4.69
N LEU A 132 1.21 -20.05 -4.73
CA LEU A 132 -0.06 -19.45 -5.17
C LEU A 132 -0.39 -19.74 -6.64
N GLU A 133 0.64 -19.90 -7.47
CA GLU A 133 0.52 -20.31 -8.88
C GLU A 133 0.42 -21.84 -9.06
N GLY A 134 0.42 -22.63 -7.97
CA GLY A 134 0.35 -24.10 -8.02
C GLY A 134 1.61 -24.77 -8.55
N GLN A 135 2.77 -24.09 -8.45
CA GLN A 135 4.07 -24.59 -8.88
C GLN A 135 4.89 -25.23 -7.74
N LEU A 136 4.35 -25.25 -6.52
CA LEU A 136 4.88 -25.91 -5.33
C LEU A 136 3.75 -26.57 -4.53
#